data_AF-S7SW02-F1
#
_entry.id   AF-S7SW02-F1
#
_cell.length_a   1.000
_cell.length_b   1.000
_cell.length_c   1.000
_cell.angle_alpha   90.00
_cell.angle_beta   90.00
_cell.angle_gamma   90.00
#
_symmetry.space_group_name_H-M   'P 1'
#
loop_
_entity.id
_entity.type
_entity.pdbx_description
1 polymer ?
#
loop_
_entity_poly.entity_id
_entity_poly.type
_entity_poly.pdbx_seq_one_letter_code
_entity_poly.pdbx_strand_id
1 'polypeptide(L)'
;MKQKVIGNPFVTYLDKFNVLSPNHSKIYDEYNREMETEESFDFTIATKIEEHLKNIFSNNPHSVILTGNAGDGKTRLCRLIHDQFSDKSLVNWPENGVVTVQYEKGTIKIVKDLSELKEEIIYGILLELQRCVCNRHKDKVFFLIAANEGKLSKVLMRYNELSVLRQYIMARFDSYENNDDHLSVINLLDVTSSVYVERVLNEWNKEEYWKACEQCEKKPQCIIYLNHRRTSQPSIQRKIVSQYRLLDYLETHITLREMLIHMSYLITGGYVCKDILEADHTHIREQSKKAYYQNFYGVGVGEEGFSEMKALRAFRSLDPGLYSYSPIDDFIMNGDINGDEEIERLYNEVFDDDLDIEFDYFKKKVRFYREYGQNIDQPFLEHWMPKLRRKVYFELEGQNYLNTLKLLPFEYLEQYIGLFDNDSAQSNVRKDLVNGLNRAFSRRLTHKFKSKGSFYLKVSNETLMIYGSFDRRKIELLQEKGRDDLDHLSSKFFLVVDGEVRLKINLSVFEYLMRLSSGGTHNILSQEVEILLNTFRNELIRISEPDMDVLEIYRLDKDSGVYVEHVLDE
;
A
#
# COMPACT_ATOMS: atom_id res chain seq x y z
N MET A 1 -12.48 23.68 44.27
CA MET A 1 -12.14 23.95 42.86
C MET A 1 -11.70 22.64 42.23
N LYS A 2 -12.53 22.01 41.38
CA LYS A 2 -12.11 20.83 40.62
C LYS A 2 -11.11 21.30 39.56
N GLN A 3 -9.85 20.90 39.67
CA GLN A 3 -8.86 21.11 38.62
C GLN A 3 -9.45 20.52 37.33
N LYS A 4 -9.60 21.36 36.30
CA LYS A 4 -10.02 20.96 34.97
C LYS A 4 -8.89 20.05 34.47
N VAL A 5 -9.12 18.74 34.40
CA VAL A 5 -8.09 17.81 33.92
C VAL A 5 -7.89 18.10 32.44
N ILE A 6 -6.77 18.74 32.12
CA ILE A 6 -6.39 19.06 30.74
C ILE A 6 -5.77 17.76 30.19
N GLY A 7 -6.45 17.13 29.22
CA GLY A 7 -5.93 15.97 28.52
C GLY A 7 -4.69 16.31 27.68
N ASN A 8 -4.00 15.31 27.15
CA ASN A 8 -2.85 15.54 26.27
C ASN A 8 -3.29 16.29 25.00
N PRO A 9 -2.78 17.50 24.72
CA PRO A 9 -3.11 18.28 23.52
C PRO A 9 -2.84 17.54 22.21
N PHE A 10 -1.81 16.68 22.19
CA PHE A 10 -1.51 15.87 21.01
C PHE A 10 -2.60 14.84 20.71
N VAL A 11 -3.22 14.24 21.73
CA VAL A 11 -4.36 13.33 21.52
C VAL A 11 -5.56 14.09 20.94
N THR A 12 -5.77 15.35 21.37
CA THR A 12 -6.80 16.21 20.76
C THR A 12 -6.46 16.60 19.32
N TYR A 13 -5.18 16.79 19.01
CA TYR A 13 -4.72 16.98 17.63
C TYR A 13 -5.01 15.75 16.76
N LEU A 14 -4.74 14.54 17.26
CA LEU A 14 -5.02 13.29 16.54
C LEU A 14 -6.53 13.07 16.31
N ASP A 15 -7.39 13.49 17.25
CA ASP A 15 -8.85 13.39 17.12
C ASP A 15 -9.39 14.17 15.93
N LYS A 16 -8.65 15.17 15.42
CA LYS A 16 -9.03 15.82 14.16
C LYS A 16 -9.21 14.77 13.07
N PHE A 17 -8.26 13.83 12.94
CA PHE A 17 -8.28 12.78 11.93
C PHE A 17 -9.26 11.62 12.24
N ASN A 18 -10.01 11.69 13.33
CA ASN A 18 -10.95 10.66 13.74
C ASN A 18 -12.28 10.81 12.99
N VAL A 19 -12.59 9.86 12.11
CA VAL A 19 -13.86 9.88 11.35
C VAL A 19 -15.10 9.63 12.21
N LEU A 20 -14.90 9.08 13.41
CA LEU A 20 -15.97 8.86 14.37
C LEU A 20 -16.27 10.12 15.20
N SER A 21 -15.48 11.19 15.04
CA SER A 21 -15.63 12.45 15.78
C SER A 21 -16.45 13.47 14.96
N PRO A 22 -17.32 14.27 15.61
CA PRO A 22 -18.01 15.40 14.96
C PRO A 22 -17.06 16.45 14.36
N ASN A 23 -15.79 16.45 14.78
CA ASN A 23 -14.76 17.39 14.33
C ASN A 23 -14.16 17.05 12.96
N HIS A 24 -14.51 15.89 12.39
CA HIS A 24 -13.98 15.37 11.12
C HIS A 24 -14.19 16.34 9.94
N SER A 25 -15.26 17.13 9.94
CA SER A 25 -15.63 18.02 8.83
C SER A 25 -14.67 19.20 8.59
N LYS A 26 -13.75 19.50 9.51
CA LYS A 26 -12.91 20.72 9.47
C LYS A 26 -11.50 20.54 8.90
N ILE A 27 -11.04 19.32 8.60
CA ILE A 27 -9.68 19.11 8.05
C ILE A 27 -9.61 19.39 6.55
N TYR A 28 -10.75 19.37 5.86
CA TYR A 28 -10.75 19.09 4.44
C TYR A 28 -10.41 20.27 3.52
N ASP A 29 -10.28 21.49 4.05
CA ASP A 29 -9.78 22.67 3.30
C ASP A 29 -8.67 23.50 4.01
N GLU A 30 -8.37 23.19 5.27
CA GLU A 30 -7.60 24.11 6.11
C GLU A 30 -6.35 23.43 6.67
N TYR A 31 -5.20 23.91 6.20
CA TYR A 31 -4.02 23.99 7.04
C TYR A 31 -4.50 24.72 8.30
N ASN A 32 -4.53 24.02 9.44
CA ASN A 32 -4.93 24.59 10.72
C ASN A 32 -3.95 25.70 11.12
N ARG A 33 -4.14 26.90 10.58
CA ARG A 33 -3.73 28.15 11.22
C ARG A 33 -4.91 28.85 11.92
N GLU A 34 -6.15 28.39 11.72
CA GLU A 34 -7.34 29.06 12.29
C GLU A 34 -7.63 28.75 13.76
N MET A 35 -6.84 27.92 14.44
CA MET A 35 -6.92 27.80 15.89
C MET A 35 -5.54 27.98 16.51
N GLU A 36 -5.23 29.24 16.84
CA GLU A 36 -4.26 29.63 17.86
C GLU A 36 -4.67 29.01 19.21
N THR A 37 -4.48 27.70 19.37
CA THR A 37 -4.26 27.09 20.68
C THR A 37 -2.75 27.02 20.88
N GLU A 38 -2.28 27.38 22.07
CA GLU A 38 -0.88 27.67 22.45
C GLU A 38 0.18 26.58 22.14
N GLU A 39 -0.21 25.42 21.59
CA GLU A 39 0.67 24.38 21.06
C GLU A 39 0.23 23.99 19.64
N SER A 40 0.75 24.66 18.63
CA SER A 40 0.57 24.26 17.23
C SER A 40 1.52 23.10 16.91
N PHE A 41 1.00 21.88 16.85
CA PHE A 41 1.73 20.76 16.24
C PHE A 41 1.83 21.00 14.73
N ASP A 42 2.98 21.50 14.25
CA ASP A 42 3.26 21.65 12.82
C ASP A 42 3.86 20.34 12.28
N PHE A 43 3.02 19.56 11.62
CA PHE A 43 3.41 18.29 11.03
C PHE A 43 3.70 18.47 9.54
N THR A 44 4.97 18.41 9.17
CA THR A 44 5.41 18.38 7.78
C THR A 44 6.23 17.12 7.51
N ILE A 45 5.68 16.21 6.70
CA ILE A 45 6.46 15.09 6.15
C ILE A 45 7.26 15.69 4.99
N ALA A 46 8.57 15.81 5.14
CA ALA A 46 9.42 16.10 4.00
C ALA A 46 9.26 14.97 2.98
N THR A 47 8.97 15.30 1.72
CA THR A 47 8.78 14.33 0.65
C THR A 47 9.69 14.64 -0.53
N LYS A 48 10.16 13.61 -1.24
CA LYS A 48 11.02 13.81 -2.42
C LYS A 48 10.34 14.68 -3.47
N ILE A 49 9.01 14.58 -3.59
CA ILE A 49 8.24 15.39 -4.53
C ILE A 49 8.30 16.89 -4.20
N GLU A 50 8.35 17.26 -2.92
CA GLU A 50 8.47 18.67 -2.54
C GLU A 50 9.81 19.24 -2.98
N GLU A 51 10.89 18.53 -2.69
CA GLU A 51 12.23 18.92 -3.10
C GLU A 51 12.36 18.94 -4.63
N HIS A 52 11.77 17.95 -5.31
CA HIS A 52 11.76 17.88 -6.76
C HIS A 52 11.02 19.06 -7.40
N LEU A 53 9.82 19.39 -6.91
CA LEU A 53 9.06 20.55 -7.42
C LEU A 53 9.81 21.86 -7.15
N LYS A 54 10.37 22.05 -5.95
CA LYS A 54 11.22 23.21 -5.64
C LYS A 54 12.39 23.29 -6.63
N ASN A 55 13.07 22.17 -6.87
CA ASN A 55 14.19 22.08 -7.79
C ASN A 55 13.79 22.40 -9.24
N ILE A 56 12.62 21.96 -9.72
CA ILE A 56 12.09 22.32 -11.04
C ILE A 56 12.00 23.84 -11.16
N PHE A 57 11.23 24.49 -10.31
CA PHE A 57 11.01 25.95 -10.43
C PHE A 57 12.26 26.77 -10.10
N SER A 58 13.16 26.26 -9.25
CA SER A 58 14.42 26.94 -8.90
C SER A 58 15.52 26.76 -9.93
N ASN A 59 15.70 25.60 -10.57
CA ASN A 59 16.88 25.31 -11.40
C ASN A 59 16.54 25.18 -12.89
N ASN A 60 15.51 24.41 -13.24
CA ASN A 60 15.09 24.19 -14.62
C ASN A 60 13.57 24.46 -14.77
N PRO A 61 13.12 25.72 -14.75
CA PRO A 61 11.71 26.03 -14.65
C PRO A 61 10.97 25.60 -15.91
N HIS A 62 9.94 24.78 -15.72
CA HIS A 62 9.04 24.30 -16.77
C HIS A 62 7.67 23.98 -16.16
N SER A 63 6.66 23.71 -17.00
CA SER A 63 5.31 23.43 -16.50
C SER A 63 5.20 22.05 -15.87
N VAL A 64 4.39 21.91 -14.82
CA VAL A 64 4.14 20.67 -14.11
C VAL A 64 2.64 20.41 -13.95
N ILE A 65 2.21 19.18 -14.20
CA ILE A 65 0.87 18.69 -13.89
C ILE A 65 1.00 17.62 -12.80
N LEU A 66 0.33 17.84 -11.66
CA LEU A 66 0.17 16.87 -10.59
C LEU A 66 -1.16 16.13 -10.78
N THR A 67 -1.11 14.82 -11.00
CA THR A 67 -2.29 13.95 -11.05
C THR A 67 -2.39 13.08 -9.78
N GLY A 68 -3.58 12.57 -9.51
CA GLY A 68 -3.85 11.67 -8.39
C GLY A 68 -5.28 11.78 -7.88
N ASN A 69 -5.61 11.04 -6.83
CA ASN A 69 -6.92 11.01 -6.20
C ASN A 69 -7.10 12.17 -5.19
N ALA A 70 -8.35 12.39 -4.79
CA ALA A 70 -8.66 13.33 -3.71
C ALA A 70 -8.07 12.79 -2.40
N GLY A 71 -7.24 13.60 -1.72
CA GLY A 71 -6.56 13.20 -0.49
C GLY A 71 -5.05 12.91 -0.63
N ASP A 72 -4.50 12.86 -1.86
CA ASP A 72 -3.05 12.63 -2.09
C ASP A 72 -2.16 13.85 -1.83
N GLY A 73 -2.75 15.00 -1.50
CA GLY A 73 -1.98 16.21 -1.15
C GLY A 73 -1.58 17.10 -2.34
N LYS A 74 -2.18 16.95 -3.53
CA LYS A 74 -1.96 17.85 -4.67
C LYS A 74 -2.09 19.33 -4.30
N THR A 75 -3.19 19.70 -3.63
CA THR A 75 -3.45 21.07 -3.18
C THR A 75 -2.40 21.57 -2.17
N ARG A 76 -1.89 20.68 -1.32
CA ARG A 76 -0.80 20.99 -0.36
C ARG A 76 0.48 21.33 -1.10
N LEU A 77 0.85 20.53 -2.10
CA LEU A 77 2.03 20.79 -2.94
C LEU A 77 1.90 22.12 -3.70
N CYS A 78 0.71 22.42 -4.24
CA CYS A 78 0.45 23.72 -4.86
C CYS A 78 0.63 24.91 -3.89
N ARG A 79 0.14 24.81 -2.65
CA ARG A 79 0.37 25.83 -1.60
C ARG A 79 1.84 25.94 -1.23
N LEU A 80 2.53 24.81 -1.08
CA LEU A 80 3.95 24.77 -0.72
C LEU A 80 4.81 25.48 -1.77
N ILE A 81 4.55 25.26 -3.07
CA ILE A 81 5.25 25.96 -4.14
C ILE A 81 4.87 27.44 -4.18
N HIS A 82 3.60 27.79 -3.94
CA HIS A 82 3.21 29.19 -3.81
C HIS A 82 4.02 29.89 -2.71
N ASP A 83 4.01 29.35 -1.49
CA ASP A 83 4.63 29.96 -0.31
C ASP A 83 6.16 29.98 -0.39
N GLN A 84 6.76 29.07 -1.15
CA GLN A 84 8.21 29.04 -1.40
C GLN A 84 8.67 30.19 -2.30
N PHE A 85 7.86 30.61 -3.27
CA PHE A 85 8.24 31.58 -4.31
C PHE A 85 7.47 32.92 -4.22
N SER A 86 6.55 33.05 -3.27
CA SER A 86 5.78 34.26 -2.98
C SER A 86 6.28 34.92 -1.69
N ASP A 87 6.33 36.24 -1.65
CA ASP A 87 6.65 37.01 -0.42
C ASP A 87 5.56 36.90 0.66
N LYS A 88 4.36 36.43 0.28
CA LYS A 88 3.21 36.27 1.18
C LYS A 88 2.69 34.83 1.11
N SER A 89 2.45 34.23 2.28
CA SER A 89 1.78 32.93 2.36
C SER A 89 0.35 33.00 1.84
N LEU A 90 -0.10 31.96 1.15
CA LEU A 90 -1.48 31.85 0.68
C LEU A 90 -2.41 31.57 1.86
N VAL A 91 -3.21 32.55 2.26
CA VAL A 91 -4.22 32.36 3.31
C VAL A 91 -5.41 31.58 2.75
N ASN A 92 -6.03 32.09 1.68
CA ASN A 92 -7.18 31.48 1.03
C ASN A 92 -6.97 31.38 -0.48
N TRP A 93 -7.53 30.32 -1.08
CA TRP A 93 -7.56 30.20 -2.55
C TRP A 93 -8.56 31.21 -3.13
N PRO A 94 -8.25 31.86 -4.27
CA PRO A 94 -9.21 32.71 -4.95
C PRO A 94 -10.38 31.89 -5.51
N GLU A 95 -11.54 32.51 -5.69
CA GLU A 95 -12.77 31.83 -6.20
C GLU A 95 -12.58 31.17 -7.56
N ASN A 96 -11.71 31.72 -8.40
CA ASN A 96 -11.39 31.16 -9.71
C ASN A 96 -10.42 29.95 -9.65
N GLY A 97 -9.91 29.60 -8.46
CA GLY A 97 -8.99 28.48 -8.24
C GLY A 97 -7.59 28.65 -8.83
N VAL A 98 -7.25 29.85 -9.32
CA VAL A 98 -5.96 30.12 -9.99
C VAL A 98 -5.25 31.27 -9.29
N VAL A 99 -4.03 31.03 -8.82
CA VAL A 99 -3.13 32.05 -8.25
C VAL A 99 -1.90 32.20 -9.13
N THR A 100 -1.37 33.43 -9.20
CA THR A 100 -0.18 33.74 -10.00
C THR A 100 0.90 34.26 -9.08
N VAL A 101 2.09 33.66 -9.16
CA VAL A 101 3.28 34.06 -8.39
C VAL A 101 4.31 34.61 -9.36
N GLN A 102 4.75 35.85 -9.14
CA GLN A 102 5.88 36.45 -9.84
C GLN A 102 7.14 36.16 -9.05
N TYR A 103 8.19 35.67 -9.70
CA TYR A 103 9.47 35.35 -9.07
C TYR A 103 10.64 35.58 -10.05
N GLU A 104 11.87 35.40 -9.57
CA GLU A 104 13.10 35.76 -10.31
C GLU A 104 13.15 35.22 -11.74
N LYS A 105 12.68 33.98 -11.97
CA LYS A 105 12.77 33.33 -13.29
C LYS A 105 11.54 33.53 -14.18
N GLY A 106 10.48 34.17 -13.69
CA GLY A 106 9.27 34.44 -14.48
C GLY A 106 7.98 34.42 -13.65
N THR A 107 6.95 33.79 -14.19
CA THR A 107 5.63 33.72 -13.59
C THR A 107 5.18 32.27 -13.44
N ILE A 108 4.73 31.88 -12.25
CA ILE A 108 4.11 30.58 -11.99
C ILE A 108 2.60 30.76 -11.88
N LYS A 109 1.83 30.11 -12.75
CA LYS A 109 0.38 30.00 -12.68
C LYS A 109 0.01 28.69 -11.99
N ILE A 110 -0.49 28.79 -10.76
CA ILE A 110 -0.83 27.64 -9.93
C ILE A 110 -2.35 27.44 -9.94
N VAL A 111 -2.78 26.23 -10.29
CA VAL A 111 -4.21 25.85 -10.39
C VAL A 111 -4.52 24.82 -9.31
N LYS A 112 -5.41 25.16 -8.36
CA LYS A 112 -5.74 24.38 -7.15
C LYS A 112 -6.25 22.98 -7.47
N ASP A 113 -7.27 22.90 -8.32
CA ASP A 113 -7.85 21.66 -8.80
C ASP A 113 -8.64 21.95 -10.08
N LEU A 114 -8.20 21.40 -11.22
CA LEU A 114 -8.99 21.45 -12.46
C LEU A 114 -10.38 20.83 -12.27
N SER A 115 -10.55 19.96 -11.27
CA SER A 115 -11.77 19.19 -11.08
C SER A 115 -12.97 19.99 -10.59
N GLU A 116 -12.73 21.13 -9.98
CA GLU A 116 -13.79 22.04 -9.49
C GLU A 116 -14.16 23.11 -10.54
N LEU A 117 -13.32 23.31 -11.56
CA LEU A 117 -13.54 24.32 -12.59
C LEU A 117 -14.53 23.84 -13.66
N LYS A 118 -15.22 24.83 -14.27
CA LYS A 118 -16.03 24.62 -15.47
C LYS A 118 -15.14 24.23 -16.65
N GLU A 119 -15.67 23.40 -17.53
CA GLU A 119 -14.89 22.79 -18.61
C GLU A 119 -14.31 23.82 -19.58
N GLU A 120 -15.01 24.93 -19.84
CA GLU A 120 -14.56 26.01 -20.71
C GLU A 120 -13.32 26.73 -20.14
N ILE A 121 -13.26 26.85 -18.80
CA ILE A 121 -12.11 27.44 -18.10
C ILE A 121 -10.91 26.48 -18.18
N ILE A 122 -11.14 25.19 -17.96
CA ILE A 122 -10.10 24.16 -18.08
C ILE A 122 -9.53 24.17 -19.50
N TYR A 123 -10.39 24.19 -20.51
CA TYR A 123 -9.97 24.28 -21.91
C TYR A 123 -9.07 25.51 -22.15
N GLY A 124 -9.46 26.69 -21.66
CA GLY A 124 -8.66 27.90 -21.77
C GLY A 124 -7.27 27.78 -21.12
N ILE A 125 -7.21 27.22 -19.91
CA ILE A 125 -5.96 26.97 -19.18
C ILE A 125 -5.07 25.98 -19.94
N LEU A 126 -5.61 24.86 -20.40
CA LEU A 126 -4.85 23.84 -21.14
C LEU A 126 -4.38 24.35 -22.51
N LEU A 127 -5.16 25.21 -23.17
CA LEU A 127 -4.76 25.85 -24.42
C LEU A 127 -3.59 26.81 -24.20
N GLU A 128 -3.60 27.59 -23.11
CA GLU A 128 -2.48 28.44 -22.72
C GLU A 128 -1.24 27.61 -22.36
N LEU A 129 -1.41 26.54 -21.59
CA LEU A 129 -0.35 25.60 -21.27
C LEU A 129 0.30 25.04 -22.54
N GLN A 130 -0.51 24.55 -23.49
CA GLN A 130 0.00 24.03 -24.76
C GLN A 130 0.83 25.07 -25.50
N ARG A 131 0.40 26.34 -25.55
CA ARG A 131 1.19 27.42 -26.17
C ARG A 131 2.55 27.61 -25.51
N CYS A 132 2.59 27.58 -24.18
CA CYS A 132 3.83 27.69 -23.41
C CYS A 132 4.77 26.50 -23.64
N VAL A 133 4.23 25.28 -23.67
CA VAL A 133 5.03 24.07 -23.95
C VAL A 133 5.57 24.09 -25.39
N CYS A 134 4.72 24.39 -26.37
CA CYS A 134 5.12 24.46 -27.78
C CYS A 134 6.15 25.57 -28.06
N ASN A 135 6.07 26.69 -27.35
CA ASN A 135 7.02 27.80 -27.50
C ASN A 135 8.27 27.69 -26.60
N ARG A 136 8.39 26.58 -25.85
CA ARG A 136 9.48 26.31 -24.90
C ARG A 136 9.63 27.37 -23.82
N HIS A 137 8.50 27.82 -23.28
CA HIS A 137 8.43 28.80 -22.19
C HIS A 137 9.20 30.10 -22.46
N LYS A 138 9.28 30.56 -23.72
CA LYS A 138 9.97 31.82 -24.08
C LYS A 138 9.43 33.04 -23.32
N ASP A 139 8.14 33.04 -23.02
CA ASP A 139 7.47 34.11 -22.27
C ASP A 139 7.69 34.00 -20.74
N LYS A 140 8.46 33.01 -20.28
CA LYS A 140 8.74 32.71 -18.87
C LYS A 140 7.48 32.51 -18.02
N VAL A 141 6.44 31.95 -18.62
CA VAL A 141 5.21 31.53 -17.93
C VAL A 141 5.23 30.02 -17.75
N PHE A 142 5.11 29.57 -16.51
CA PHE A 142 5.12 28.17 -16.10
C PHE A 142 3.83 27.85 -15.37
N PHE A 143 3.33 26.62 -15.53
CA PHE A 143 2.12 26.17 -14.85
C PHE A 143 2.45 25.15 -13.77
N LEU A 144 1.71 25.18 -12.66
CA LEU A 144 1.60 24.08 -11.72
C LEU A 144 0.12 23.73 -11.59
N ILE A 145 -0.29 22.61 -12.17
CA ILE A 145 -1.70 22.23 -12.27
C ILE A 145 -1.97 20.99 -11.47
N ALA A 146 -2.83 21.08 -10.45
CA ALA A 146 -3.39 19.90 -9.81
C ALA A 146 -4.66 19.45 -10.56
N ALA A 147 -4.74 18.17 -10.88
CA ALA A 147 -5.83 17.61 -11.67
C ALA A 147 -6.22 16.19 -11.22
N ASN A 148 -7.47 15.81 -11.47
CA ASN A 148 -7.86 14.41 -11.55
C ASN A 148 -7.56 13.90 -12.97
N GLU A 149 -6.90 12.75 -13.07
CA GLU A 149 -6.48 12.14 -14.33
C GLU A 149 -7.64 11.91 -15.32
N GLY A 150 -8.77 11.39 -14.84
CA GLY A 150 -9.94 11.09 -15.67
C GLY A 150 -10.58 12.36 -16.25
N LYS A 151 -10.68 13.43 -15.44
CA LYS A 151 -11.23 14.71 -15.93
C LYS A 151 -10.27 15.43 -16.87
N LEU A 152 -8.96 15.38 -16.60
CA LEU A 152 -7.93 15.90 -17.50
C LEU A 152 -7.99 15.20 -18.87
N SER A 153 -7.99 13.87 -18.88
CA SER A 153 -8.07 13.05 -20.09
C SER A 153 -9.35 13.31 -20.89
N LYS A 154 -10.50 13.46 -20.21
CA LYS A 154 -11.78 13.79 -20.86
C LYS A 154 -11.72 15.10 -21.66
N VAL A 155 -11.13 16.15 -21.09
CA VAL A 155 -11.02 17.44 -21.80
C VAL A 155 -10.03 17.35 -22.97
N LEU A 156 -8.89 16.69 -22.78
CA LEU A 156 -7.90 16.46 -23.84
C LEU A 156 -8.47 15.67 -25.02
N MET A 157 -9.35 14.69 -24.77
CA MET A 157 -9.99 13.90 -25.81
C MET A 157 -11.09 14.66 -26.56
N ARG A 158 -11.78 15.60 -25.89
CA ARG A 158 -12.90 16.35 -26.48
C ARG A 158 -12.47 17.44 -27.45
N TYR A 159 -11.38 18.15 -27.15
CA TYR A 159 -10.94 19.30 -27.95
C TYR A 159 -9.73 18.95 -28.81
N ASN A 160 -9.90 18.96 -30.14
CA ASN A 160 -8.86 18.59 -31.10
C ASN A 160 -7.67 19.58 -31.10
N GLU A 161 -7.93 20.83 -30.72
CA GLU A 161 -6.94 21.89 -30.56
C GLU A 161 -5.89 21.55 -29.51
N LEU A 162 -6.19 20.65 -28.57
CA LEU A 162 -5.27 20.17 -27.52
C LEU A 162 -4.48 18.92 -27.94
N SER A 163 -4.50 18.54 -29.22
CA SER A 163 -3.89 17.29 -29.72
C SER A 163 -2.40 17.15 -29.39
N VAL A 164 -1.64 18.24 -29.43
CA VAL A 164 -0.20 18.23 -29.10
C VAL A 164 -0.02 17.95 -27.61
N LEU A 165 -0.69 18.71 -26.74
CA LEU A 165 -0.63 18.52 -25.30
C LEU A 165 -1.13 17.12 -24.90
N ARG A 166 -2.18 16.62 -25.57
CA ARG A 166 -2.69 15.26 -25.37
C ARG A 166 -1.62 14.22 -25.66
N GLN A 167 -0.88 14.33 -26.76
CA GLN A 167 0.19 13.37 -27.06
C GLN A 167 1.27 13.36 -25.98
N TYR A 168 1.72 14.53 -25.52
CA TYR A 168 2.69 14.62 -24.42
C TYR A 168 2.19 13.99 -23.12
N ILE A 169 0.95 14.33 -22.71
CA ILE A 169 0.40 13.83 -21.43
C ILE A 169 0.14 12.32 -21.50
N MET A 170 -0.42 11.80 -22.60
CA MET A 170 -0.69 10.36 -22.74
C MET A 170 0.60 9.54 -22.71
N ALA A 171 1.65 9.97 -23.43
CA ALA A 171 2.94 9.30 -23.38
C ALA A 171 3.52 9.23 -21.95
N ARG A 172 3.21 10.20 -21.09
CA ARG A 172 3.71 10.25 -19.71
C ARG A 172 2.88 9.47 -18.71
N PHE A 173 1.61 9.22 -19.02
CA PHE A 173 0.83 8.22 -18.28
C PHE A 173 1.32 6.79 -18.61
N ASP A 174 1.82 6.56 -19.82
CA ASP A 174 2.42 5.26 -20.17
C ASP A 174 3.75 5.03 -19.45
N SER A 175 4.60 6.06 -19.32
CA SER A 175 5.84 5.99 -18.54
C SER A 175 6.29 7.37 -18.05
N TYR A 176 6.69 7.46 -16.78
CA TYR A 176 7.25 8.68 -16.19
C TYR A 176 8.58 9.10 -16.83
N GLU A 177 9.29 8.17 -17.47
CA GLU A 177 10.54 8.43 -18.20
C GLU A 177 10.32 9.34 -19.44
N ASN A 178 9.07 9.51 -19.88
CA ASN A 178 8.71 10.40 -20.99
C ASN A 178 8.51 11.87 -20.57
N ASN A 179 8.84 12.22 -19.32
CA ASN A 179 8.94 13.62 -18.90
C ASN A 179 10.16 14.30 -19.56
N ASP A 180 10.01 15.59 -19.87
CA ASP A 180 11.06 16.40 -20.50
C ASP A 180 11.23 17.74 -19.77
N ASP A 181 12.13 18.58 -20.27
CA ASP A 181 12.43 19.91 -19.74
C ASP A 181 11.39 20.99 -20.08
N HIS A 182 10.26 20.62 -20.70
CA HIS A 182 9.19 21.55 -21.08
C HIS A 182 7.91 21.31 -20.29
N LEU A 183 7.60 20.05 -20.01
CA LEU A 183 6.45 19.69 -19.19
C LEU A 183 6.86 18.49 -18.34
N SER A 184 6.37 18.41 -17.12
CA SER A 184 6.39 17.18 -16.32
C SER A 184 4.98 16.79 -15.91
N VAL A 185 4.63 15.52 -16.02
CA VAL A 185 3.40 14.95 -15.47
C VAL A 185 3.81 14.01 -14.34
N ILE A 186 3.33 14.30 -13.13
CA ILE A 186 3.69 13.57 -11.94
C ILE A 186 2.43 12.98 -11.32
N ASN A 187 2.34 11.65 -11.31
CA ASN A 187 1.22 10.94 -10.73
C ASN A 187 1.51 10.60 -9.25
N LEU A 188 0.75 11.19 -8.33
CA LEU A 188 0.90 10.92 -6.91
C LEU A 188 0.41 9.52 -6.50
N LEU A 189 -0.29 8.80 -7.39
CA LEU A 189 -0.65 7.39 -7.18
C LEU A 189 0.57 6.47 -7.23
N ASP A 190 1.69 6.92 -7.82
CA ASP A 190 2.92 6.14 -7.87
C ASP A 190 3.69 6.17 -6.55
N VAL A 191 3.27 7.02 -5.61
CA VAL A 191 3.95 7.16 -4.32
C VAL A 191 3.66 5.95 -3.44
N THR A 192 4.71 5.34 -2.89
CA THR A 192 4.55 4.19 -1.99
C THR A 192 4.14 4.65 -0.59
N SER A 193 2.98 4.17 -0.15
CA SER A 193 2.37 4.54 1.12
C SER A 193 3.21 4.14 2.33
N SER A 194 3.94 3.03 2.22
CA SER A 194 4.82 2.51 3.27
C SER A 194 5.91 3.50 3.72
N VAL A 195 6.45 4.29 2.79
CA VAL A 195 7.48 5.32 3.10
C VAL A 195 6.90 6.42 3.99
N TYR A 196 5.65 6.82 3.77
CA TYR A 196 5.00 7.85 4.58
C TYR A 196 4.58 7.35 5.95
N VAL A 197 4.12 6.09 6.05
CA VAL A 197 3.73 5.50 7.33
C VAL A 197 4.90 5.46 8.31
N GLU A 198 6.09 5.10 7.84
CA GLU A 198 7.30 5.12 8.67
C GLU A 198 7.59 6.52 9.21
N ARG A 199 7.55 7.55 8.34
CA ARG A 199 7.77 8.95 8.75
C ARG A 199 6.71 9.45 9.74
N VAL A 200 5.43 9.12 9.51
CA VAL A 200 4.31 9.47 10.41
C VAL A 200 4.49 8.81 11.77
N LEU A 201 4.80 7.51 11.80
CA LEU A 201 5.00 6.76 13.04
C LEU A 201 6.16 7.34 13.85
N ASN A 202 7.29 7.63 13.22
CA ASN A 202 8.44 8.22 13.87
C ASN A 202 8.12 9.59 14.48
N GLU A 203 7.39 10.42 13.73
CA GLU A 203 7.03 11.76 14.19
C GLU A 203 5.98 11.73 15.31
N TRP A 204 4.89 10.98 15.12
CA TRP A 204 3.77 10.95 16.07
C TRP A 204 4.11 10.20 17.36
N ASN A 205 5.15 9.36 17.36
CA ASN A 205 5.64 8.68 18.55
C ASN A 205 6.83 9.37 19.23
N LYS A 206 7.19 10.61 18.84
CA LYS A 206 8.19 11.39 19.59
C LYS A 206 7.75 11.59 21.04
N GLU A 207 8.64 11.26 21.98
CA GLU A 207 8.37 11.34 23.43
C GLU A 207 7.84 12.71 23.87
N GLU A 208 8.29 13.78 23.20
CA GLU A 208 7.89 15.17 23.41
C GLU A 208 6.37 15.37 23.41
N TYR A 209 5.66 14.68 22.51
CA TYR A 209 4.22 14.77 22.35
C TYR A 209 3.43 13.98 23.42
N TRP A 210 4.11 13.13 24.19
CA TRP A 210 3.49 12.19 25.13
C TRP A 210 3.86 12.44 26.59
N LYS A 211 4.68 13.45 26.89
CA LYS A 211 5.08 13.86 28.26
C LYS A 211 3.88 14.04 29.20
N ALA A 212 2.78 14.62 28.72
CA ALA A 212 1.57 14.80 29.52
C ALA A 212 0.93 13.46 29.95
N CYS A 213 1.06 12.41 29.14
CA CYS A 213 0.56 11.07 29.47
C CYS A 213 1.45 10.35 30.49
N GLU A 214 2.73 10.70 30.59
CA GLU A 214 3.65 10.06 31.55
C GLU A 214 3.28 10.37 33.00
N GLN A 215 2.73 11.56 33.25
CA GLN A 215 2.29 12.05 34.56
C GLN A 215 0.80 11.78 34.82
N CYS A 216 0.10 11.12 33.89
CA CYS A 216 -1.34 10.88 34.01
C CYS A 216 -1.65 9.75 34.99
N GLU A 217 -2.55 9.98 35.95
CA GLU A 217 -2.96 8.98 36.96
C GLU A 217 -3.60 7.73 36.33
N LYS A 218 -4.25 7.87 35.17
CA LYS A 218 -4.90 6.77 34.44
C LYS A 218 -3.96 6.02 33.48
N LYS A 219 -2.66 6.35 33.46
CA LYS A 219 -1.65 5.74 32.56
C LYS A 219 -1.71 4.20 32.51
N PRO A 220 -1.82 3.44 33.63
CA PRO A 220 -1.86 1.97 33.58
C PRO A 220 -3.14 1.40 32.93
N GLN A 221 -4.20 2.21 32.79
CA GLN A 221 -5.49 1.82 32.23
C GLN A 221 -5.78 2.55 30.91
N CYS A 222 -4.79 3.25 30.36
CA CYS A 222 -4.95 4.09 29.19
C CYS A 222 -4.56 3.32 27.93
N ILE A 223 -5.56 2.84 27.18
CA ILE A 223 -5.33 2.14 25.91
C ILE A 223 -4.59 2.99 24.87
N ILE A 224 -4.85 4.31 24.84
CA ILE A 224 -4.17 5.25 23.94
C ILE A 224 -2.65 5.25 24.22
N TYR A 225 -2.27 5.33 25.51
CA TYR A 225 -0.86 5.34 25.90
C TYR A 225 -0.20 3.97 25.71
N LEU A 226 -0.92 2.87 25.94
CA LEU A 226 -0.44 1.52 25.61
C LEU A 226 -0.11 1.40 24.13
N ASN A 227 -1.04 1.82 23.26
CA ASN A 227 -0.87 1.77 21.81
C ASN A 227 0.31 2.65 21.37
N HIS A 228 0.43 3.88 21.89
CA HIS A 228 1.61 4.71 21.67
C HIS A 228 2.89 3.95 22.07
N ARG A 229 3.01 3.49 23.32
CA ARG A 229 4.21 2.81 23.82
C ARG A 229 4.61 1.60 22.96
N ARG A 230 3.65 0.80 22.50
CA ARG A 230 3.88 -0.34 21.59
C ARG A 230 4.30 0.13 20.20
N THR A 231 3.57 1.08 19.62
CA THR A 231 3.84 1.60 18.27
C THR A 231 5.08 2.48 18.21
N SER A 232 5.66 2.88 19.34
CA SER A 232 7.01 3.45 19.44
C SER A 232 8.13 2.41 19.31
N GLN A 233 7.84 1.11 19.47
CA GLN A 233 8.86 0.05 19.37
C GLN A 233 9.26 -0.17 17.90
N PRO A 234 10.57 -0.15 17.56
CA PRO A 234 11.02 -0.27 16.17
C PRO A 234 10.61 -1.59 15.47
N SER A 235 10.52 -2.71 16.19
CA SER A 235 10.05 -3.99 15.64
C SER A 235 8.59 -3.93 15.21
N ILE A 236 7.72 -3.39 16.07
CA ILE A 236 6.29 -3.20 15.80
C ILE A 236 6.08 -2.20 14.66
N GLN A 237 6.83 -1.08 14.63
CA GLN A 237 6.77 -0.13 13.52
C GLN A 237 7.11 -0.78 12.18
N ARG A 238 8.18 -1.58 12.12
CA ARG A 238 8.55 -2.33 10.91
C ARG A 238 7.43 -3.26 10.45
N LYS A 239 6.70 -3.89 11.37
CA LYS A 239 5.54 -4.73 11.04
C LYS A 239 4.36 -3.93 10.51
N ILE A 240 4.09 -2.74 11.08
CA ILE A 240 3.06 -1.81 10.57
C ILE A 240 3.43 -1.34 9.16
N VAL A 241 4.67 -0.90 8.95
CA VAL A 241 5.19 -0.49 7.63
C VAL A 241 5.12 -1.65 6.64
N SER A 242 5.45 -2.88 7.06
CA SER A 242 5.37 -4.08 6.23
C SER A 242 3.94 -4.39 5.75
N GLN A 243 2.90 -4.06 6.52
CA GLN A 243 1.51 -4.24 6.09
C GLN A 243 1.13 -3.24 5.00
N TYR A 244 1.56 -1.97 5.11
CA TYR A 244 1.41 -1.01 4.00
C TYR A 244 2.24 -1.40 2.78
N ARG A 245 3.44 -1.95 3.02
CA ARG A 245 4.28 -2.45 1.93
C ARG A 245 3.62 -3.60 1.18
N LEU A 246 2.83 -4.43 1.86
CA LEU A 246 2.02 -5.47 1.25
C LEU A 246 0.94 -4.89 0.33
N LEU A 247 0.31 -3.77 0.71
CA LEU A 247 -0.60 -3.04 -0.19
C LEU A 247 0.11 -2.48 -1.42
N ASP A 248 1.33 -1.94 -1.26
CA ASP A 248 2.14 -1.48 -2.40
C ASP A 248 2.44 -2.65 -3.38
N TYR A 249 2.73 -3.86 -2.86
CA TYR A 249 2.92 -5.07 -3.68
C TYR A 249 1.64 -5.57 -4.37
N LEU A 250 0.48 -5.24 -3.82
CA LEU A 250 -0.84 -5.51 -4.39
C LEU A 250 -1.34 -4.38 -5.30
N GLU A 251 -0.54 -3.31 -5.46
CA GLU A 251 -0.91 -2.08 -6.18
C GLU A 251 -2.20 -1.44 -5.64
N THR A 252 -2.46 -1.60 -4.33
CA THR A 252 -3.59 -0.96 -3.67
C THR A 252 -3.16 0.40 -3.15
N HIS A 253 -3.61 1.46 -3.84
CA HIS A 253 -3.29 2.83 -3.45
C HIS A 253 -4.10 3.26 -2.22
N ILE A 254 -3.40 3.77 -1.21
CA ILE A 254 -3.98 4.42 -0.04
C ILE A 254 -3.56 5.88 -0.06
N THR A 255 -4.53 6.79 -0.07
CA THR A 255 -4.24 8.22 -0.08
C THR A 255 -3.60 8.66 1.24
N LEU A 256 -2.82 9.74 1.21
CA LEU A 256 -2.19 10.31 2.42
C LEU A 256 -3.24 10.57 3.53
N ARG A 257 -4.42 11.06 3.13
CA ARG A 257 -5.55 11.29 4.04
C ARG A 257 -6.03 10.01 4.71
N GLU A 258 -6.33 8.96 3.93
CA GLU A 258 -6.79 7.68 4.47
C GLU A 258 -5.74 7.05 5.39
N MET A 259 -4.47 7.19 5.05
CA MET A 259 -3.36 6.76 5.89
C MET A 259 -3.34 7.51 7.23
N LEU A 260 -3.42 8.85 7.25
CA LEU A 260 -3.41 9.64 8.49
C LEU A 260 -4.62 9.32 9.39
N ILE A 261 -5.80 9.15 8.79
CA ILE A 261 -7.01 8.69 9.49
C ILE A 261 -6.76 7.32 10.14
N HIS A 262 -6.23 6.37 9.37
CA HIS A 262 -5.95 5.03 9.85
C HIS A 262 -4.92 5.03 10.99
N MET A 263 -3.83 5.80 10.86
CA MET A 263 -2.80 5.91 11.89
C MET A 263 -3.31 6.55 13.17
N SER A 264 -4.19 7.57 13.05
CA SER A 264 -4.81 8.19 14.22
C SER A 264 -5.70 7.19 14.95
N TYR A 265 -6.53 6.44 14.21
CA TYR A 265 -7.38 5.39 14.77
C TYR A 265 -6.55 4.25 15.40
N LEU A 266 -5.45 3.86 14.76
CA LEU A 266 -4.54 2.83 15.27
C LEU A 266 -4.04 3.17 16.67
N ILE A 267 -3.60 4.41 16.88
CA ILE A 267 -3.08 4.89 18.18
C ILE A 267 -4.22 5.11 19.18
N THR A 268 -5.26 5.83 18.78
CA THR A 268 -6.29 6.34 19.72
C THR A 268 -7.45 5.37 19.96
N GLY A 269 -7.70 4.44 19.04
CA GLY A 269 -8.91 3.62 19.03
C GLY A 269 -10.20 4.40 18.79
N GLY A 270 -10.10 5.68 18.40
CA GLY A 270 -11.22 6.61 18.29
C GLY A 270 -11.59 7.32 19.60
N TYR A 271 -10.77 7.20 20.65
CA TYR A 271 -10.97 7.84 21.96
C TYR A 271 -10.12 9.09 22.13
N VAL A 272 -10.57 10.00 22.99
CA VAL A 272 -9.79 11.13 23.52
C VAL A 272 -9.48 10.95 25.00
N CYS A 273 -8.56 11.74 25.55
CA CYS A 273 -8.19 11.66 26.97
C CYS A 273 -9.39 11.81 27.92
N LYS A 274 -10.40 12.59 27.54
CA LYS A 274 -11.62 12.75 28.34
C LYS A 274 -12.33 11.41 28.55
N ASP A 275 -12.44 10.59 27.50
CA ASP A 275 -13.10 9.28 27.56
C ASP A 275 -12.37 8.32 28.50
N ILE A 276 -11.03 8.40 28.56
CA ILE A 276 -10.21 7.59 29.46
C ILE A 276 -10.34 8.05 30.92
N LEU A 277 -10.38 9.36 31.15
CA LEU A 277 -10.48 9.94 32.49
C LEU A 277 -11.85 9.69 33.14
N GLU A 278 -12.91 9.70 32.33
CA GLU A 278 -14.29 9.48 32.77
C GLU A 278 -14.70 7.99 32.78
N ALA A 279 -13.82 7.08 32.34
CA ALA A 279 -14.11 5.65 32.24
C ALA A 279 -14.28 4.97 33.61
N ASP A 280 -15.39 4.23 33.74
CA ASP A 280 -15.59 3.24 34.80
C ASP A 280 -15.02 1.86 34.41
N HIS A 281 -15.20 0.85 35.27
CA HIS A 281 -14.71 -0.51 35.00
C HIS A 281 -15.26 -1.14 33.70
N THR A 282 -16.51 -0.86 33.36
CA THR A 282 -17.11 -1.41 32.13
C THR A 282 -16.54 -0.74 30.89
N HIS A 283 -16.34 0.58 30.95
CA HIS A 283 -15.73 1.35 29.86
C HIS A 283 -14.27 0.97 29.66
N ILE A 284 -13.49 0.76 30.73
CA ILE A 284 -12.09 0.30 30.64
C ILE A 284 -12.00 -1.05 29.90
N ARG A 285 -12.94 -1.98 30.18
CA ARG A 285 -12.98 -3.28 29.50
C ARG A 285 -13.33 -3.18 28.01
N GLU A 286 -14.19 -2.25 27.62
CA GLU A 286 -14.46 -2.01 26.19
C GLU A 286 -13.28 -1.30 25.52
N GLN A 287 -12.66 -0.34 26.20
CA GLN A 287 -11.48 0.37 25.74
C GLN A 287 -10.29 -0.57 25.55
N SER A 288 -10.07 -1.57 26.41
CA SER A 288 -8.97 -2.52 26.27
C SER A 288 -9.02 -3.36 24.99
N LYS A 289 -10.20 -3.48 24.37
CA LYS A 289 -10.36 -4.15 23.06
C LYS A 289 -9.77 -3.34 21.90
N LYS A 290 -9.50 -2.05 22.10
CA LYS A 290 -8.93 -1.12 21.11
C LYS A 290 -7.40 -1.10 21.14
N ALA A 291 -6.78 -2.26 21.30
CA ALA A 291 -5.34 -2.42 21.12
C ALA A 291 -4.94 -2.15 19.65
N TYR A 292 -3.76 -1.58 19.43
CA TYR A 292 -3.32 -1.12 18.10
C TYR A 292 -3.40 -2.22 17.02
N TYR A 293 -3.04 -3.48 17.36
CA TYR A 293 -3.10 -4.61 16.43
C TYR A 293 -4.53 -5.07 16.09
N GLN A 294 -5.52 -4.69 16.89
CA GLN A 294 -6.94 -4.86 16.59
C GLN A 294 -7.45 -3.67 15.75
N ASN A 295 -7.08 -2.45 16.16
CA ASN A 295 -7.46 -1.22 15.49
C ASN A 295 -6.96 -1.18 14.04
N PHE A 296 -5.76 -1.70 13.78
CA PHE A 296 -5.16 -1.80 12.45
C PHE A 296 -6.08 -2.50 11.43
N TYR A 297 -6.86 -3.51 11.86
CA TYR A 297 -7.79 -4.23 10.99
C TYR A 297 -9.25 -3.80 11.17
N GLY A 298 -9.49 -2.71 11.92
CA GLY A 298 -10.84 -2.19 12.13
C GLY A 298 -11.74 -3.10 12.96
N VAL A 299 -11.17 -3.91 13.85
CA VAL A 299 -11.95 -4.87 14.64
C VAL A 299 -12.90 -4.13 15.58
N GLY A 300 -14.20 -4.41 15.47
CA GLY A 300 -15.23 -3.76 16.27
C GLY A 300 -15.47 -2.29 15.90
N VAL A 301 -15.12 -1.87 14.68
CA VAL A 301 -15.59 -0.61 14.09
C VAL A 301 -17.00 -0.86 13.51
N GLY A 302 -17.95 0.04 13.78
CA GLY A 302 -19.29 -0.02 13.20
C GLY A 302 -19.28 0.20 11.67
N GLU A 303 -20.37 -0.16 11.00
CA GLU A 303 -20.45 -0.09 9.52
C GLU A 303 -20.20 1.33 8.97
N GLU A 304 -20.70 2.36 9.65
CA GLU A 304 -20.49 3.77 9.27
C GLU A 304 -19.00 4.15 9.29
N GLY A 305 -18.29 3.85 10.39
CA GLY A 305 -16.85 4.10 10.50
C GLY A 305 -16.02 3.30 9.50
N PHE A 306 -16.44 2.06 9.21
CA PHE A 306 -15.77 1.20 8.25
C PHE A 306 -15.95 1.67 6.80
N SER A 307 -17.10 2.26 6.46
CA SER A 307 -17.37 2.83 5.15
C SER A 307 -16.43 4.00 4.83
N GLU A 308 -16.22 4.89 5.81
CA GLU A 308 -15.38 6.08 5.66
C GLU A 308 -13.88 5.76 5.65
N MET A 309 -13.45 4.75 6.41
CA MET A 309 -12.05 4.30 6.45
C MET A 309 -11.75 3.26 5.36
N LYS A 310 -11.69 3.68 4.10
CA LYS A 310 -11.46 2.79 2.94
C LYS A 310 -10.22 1.90 3.08
N ALA A 311 -9.14 2.39 3.69
CA ALA A 311 -7.93 1.61 3.95
C ALA A 311 -8.20 0.33 4.76
N LEU A 312 -9.15 0.36 5.70
CA LEU A 312 -9.51 -0.81 6.52
C LEU A 312 -10.07 -1.95 5.67
N ARG A 313 -10.74 -1.67 4.55
CA ARG A 313 -11.26 -2.71 3.66
C ARG A 313 -10.13 -3.53 3.06
N ALA A 314 -9.06 -2.86 2.64
CA ALA A 314 -7.88 -3.52 2.11
C ALA A 314 -7.20 -4.38 3.19
N PHE A 315 -6.94 -3.80 4.37
CA PHE A 315 -6.28 -4.51 5.46
C PHE A 315 -7.09 -5.69 6.01
N ARG A 316 -8.42 -5.62 6.02
CA ARG A 316 -9.27 -6.72 6.50
C ARG A 316 -9.08 -8.01 5.71
N SER A 317 -8.78 -7.92 4.41
CA SER A 317 -8.46 -9.09 3.59
C SER A 317 -7.10 -9.73 3.94
N LEU A 318 -6.22 -8.94 4.58
CA LEU A 318 -4.87 -9.29 5.00
C LEU A 318 -4.76 -9.61 6.49
N ASP A 319 -5.90 -9.72 7.18
CA ASP A 319 -5.95 -9.83 8.63
C ASP A 319 -5.38 -11.19 9.11
N PRO A 320 -4.27 -11.20 9.87
CA PRO A 320 -3.63 -12.41 10.36
C PRO A 320 -4.47 -13.15 11.40
N GLY A 321 -5.51 -12.53 11.95
CA GLY A 321 -6.47 -13.19 12.83
C GLY A 321 -7.36 -14.21 12.11
N LEU A 322 -7.51 -14.09 10.77
CA LEU A 322 -8.40 -14.94 9.97
C LEU A 322 -7.77 -16.25 9.52
N TYR A 323 -6.44 -16.34 9.54
CA TYR A 323 -5.70 -17.52 9.09
C TYR A 323 -5.10 -18.25 10.29
N SER A 324 -5.12 -19.58 10.25
CA SER A 324 -4.52 -20.42 11.28
C SER A 324 -3.24 -21.04 10.75
N TYR A 325 -2.19 -21.05 11.59
CA TYR A 325 -0.95 -21.76 11.32
C TYR A 325 -0.56 -22.53 12.57
N SER A 326 -0.56 -23.86 12.47
CA SER A 326 -0.45 -24.75 13.64
C SER A 326 0.74 -24.44 14.57
N PRO A 327 1.97 -24.17 14.07
CA PRO A 327 3.09 -23.80 14.94
C PRO A 327 2.86 -22.50 15.74
N ILE A 328 2.14 -21.52 15.16
CA ILE A 328 1.82 -20.28 15.87
C ILE A 328 0.68 -20.50 16.87
N ASP A 329 -0.34 -21.27 16.49
CA ASP A 329 -1.44 -21.59 17.40
C ASP A 329 -0.93 -22.40 18.61
N ASP A 330 0.01 -23.32 18.39
CA ASP A 330 0.68 -24.05 19.46
C ASP A 330 1.53 -23.14 20.34
N PHE A 331 2.29 -22.20 19.76
CA PHE A 331 3.01 -21.18 20.53
C PHE A 331 2.09 -20.34 21.41
N ILE A 332 0.95 -19.88 20.89
CA ILE A 332 -0.05 -19.13 21.67
C ILE A 332 -0.59 -19.99 22.82
N MET A 333 -0.78 -21.28 22.59
CA MET A 333 -1.44 -22.17 23.54
C MET A 333 -0.51 -22.87 24.50
N ASN A 334 0.80 -23.00 24.23
CA ASN A 334 1.75 -23.84 24.96
C ASN A 334 3.17 -23.24 25.06
N GLY A 335 3.41 -22.03 24.56
CA GLY A 335 4.76 -21.46 24.47
C GLY A 335 5.46 -21.21 25.82
N ASP A 336 4.71 -21.04 26.91
CA ASP A 336 5.22 -20.92 28.29
C ASP A 336 5.64 -22.24 28.94
N ILE A 337 5.34 -23.38 28.33
CA ILE A 337 5.70 -24.73 28.80
C ILE A 337 6.41 -25.54 27.72
N ASN A 338 7.01 -24.85 26.75
CA ASN A 338 7.65 -25.47 25.59
C ASN A 338 8.89 -26.29 25.99
N GLY A 339 9.57 -25.90 27.08
CA GLY A 339 10.82 -26.51 27.53
C GLY A 339 12.07 -25.92 26.88
N ASP A 340 11.93 -25.03 25.90
CA ASP A 340 13.00 -24.21 25.33
C ASP A 340 12.99 -22.82 26.00
N GLU A 341 14.09 -22.45 26.65
CA GLU A 341 14.23 -21.19 27.41
C GLU A 341 14.05 -19.94 26.54
N GLU A 342 14.38 -20.00 25.25
CA GLU A 342 14.22 -18.86 24.34
C GLU A 342 12.76 -18.69 23.93
N ILE A 343 12.07 -19.78 23.61
CA ILE A 343 10.64 -19.77 23.27
C ILE A 343 9.81 -19.29 24.45
N GLU A 344 10.10 -19.76 25.66
CA GLU A 344 9.41 -19.33 26.88
C GLU A 344 9.66 -17.84 27.19
N ARG A 345 10.87 -17.33 26.92
CA ARG A 345 11.17 -15.89 27.03
C ARG A 345 10.35 -15.06 26.05
N LEU A 346 10.36 -15.44 24.77
CA LEU A 346 9.59 -14.77 23.72
C LEU A 346 8.09 -14.79 24.04
N TYR A 347 7.57 -15.90 24.56
CA TYR A 347 6.18 -16.01 24.99
C TYR A 347 5.84 -14.98 26.07
N ASN A 348 6.69 -14.86 27.10
CA ASN A 348 6.46 -13.92 28.20
C ASN A 348 6.62 -12.45 27.79
N GLU A 349 7.45 -12.16 26.78
CA GLU A 349 7.58 -10.82 26.20
C GLU A 349 6.35 -10.42 25.38
N VAL A 350 5.80 -11.34 24.59
CA VAL A 350 4.57 -11.10 23.80
C VAL A 350 3.37 -11.03 24.74
N PHE A 351 3.14 -12.05 25.57
CA PHE A 351 2.02 -12.11 26.51
C PHE A 351 2.47 -11.67 27.90
N ASP A 352 2.71 -10.37 28.07
CA ASP A 352 3.04 -9.77 29.37
C ASP A 352 1.82 -9.75 30.32
N ASP A 353 1.65 -8.76 31.20
CA ASP A 353 0.44 -8.63 32.04
C ASP A 353 -0.21 -7.26 31.86
N ASP A 354 -0.21 -6.73 30.63
CA ASP A 354 -0.75 -5.39 30.34
C ASP A 354 -2.26 -5.39 29.98
N LEU A 355 -2.80 -4.20 29.78
CA LEU A 355 -4.24 -3.95 29.58
C LEU A 355 -4.81 -4.68 28.35
N ASP A 356 -4.05 -4.83 27.25
CA ASP A 356 -4.56 -5.44 26.02
C ASP A 356 -4.83 -6.94 26.14
N ILE A 357 -4.23 -7.61 27.12
CA ILE A 357 -4.47 -9.02 27.47
C ILE A 357 -5.30 -9.17 28.74
N GLU A 358 -5.93 -8.07 29.17
CA GLU A 358 -6.75 -7.99 30.37
C GLU A 358 -5.94 -8.39 31.62
N PHE A 359 -4.69 -7.93 31.70
CA PHE A 359 -3.72 -8.29 32.74
C PHE A 359 -3.46 -9.80 32.76
N ASP A 360 -3.52 -10.44 33.93
CA ASP A 360 -3.27 -11.89 34.09
C ASP A 360 -4.48 -12.78 33.70
N TYR A 361 -5.54 -12.21 33.11
CA TYR A 361 -6.75 -12.96 32.77
C TYR A 361 -6.50 -14.04 31.71
N PHE A 362 -5.80 -13.69 30.63
CA PHE A 362 -5.50 -14.61 29.54
C PHE A 362 -4.69 -15.82 30.02
N LYS A 363 -3.59 -15.59 30.75
CA LYS A 363 -2.72 -16.66 31.29
C LYS A 363 -3.48 -17.62 32.20
N LYS A 364 -4.32 -17.09 33.11
CA LYS A 364 -5.19 -17.92 33.96
C LYS A 364 -6.14 -18.79 33.13
N LYS A 365 -6.75 -18.22 32.09
CA LYS A 365 -7.67 -18.93 31.22
C LYS A 365 -7.00 -20.05 30.43
N VAL A 366 -5.81 -19.81 29.89
CA VAL A 366 -5.05 -20.85 29.18
C VAL A 366 -4.64 -21.98 30.13
N ARG A 367 -4.14 -21.66 31.33
CA ARG A 367 -3.80 -22.68 32.34
C ARG A 367 -5.02 -23.53 32.70
N PHE A 368 -6.16 -22.89 32.96
CA PHE A 368 -7.41 -23.57 33.25
C PHE A 368 -7.85 -24.48 32.09
N TYR A 369 -7.73 -24.01 30.84
CA TYR A 369 -8.04 -24.83 29.66
C TYR A 369 -7.17 -26.10 29.59
N ARG A 370 -5.86 -25.99 29.84
CA ARG A 370 -4.92 -27.12 29.83
C ARG A 370 -5.22 -28.14 30.94
N GLU A 371 -5.58 -27.67 32.13
CA GLU A 371 -5.83 -28.52 33.30
C GLU A 371 -7.17 -29.27 33.22
N TYR A 372 -8.22 -28.64 32.68
CA TYR A 372 -9.60 -29.14 32.79
C TYR A 372 -10.25 -29.60 31.48
N GLY A 373 -9.53 -29.54 30.35
CA GLY A 373 -9.77 -30.32 29.12
C GLY A 373 -11.23 -30.48 28.66
N GLN A 374 -11.60 -29.69 27.64
CA GLN A 374 -12.65 -29.95 26.62
C GLN A 374 -14.10 -29.47 26.82
N ASN A 375 -14.63 -29.21 28.02
CA ASN A 375 -16.08 -28.90 28.13
C ASN A 375 -16.48 -27.41 28.30
N ILE A 376 -15.56 -26.44 28.40
CA ILE A 376 -15.91 -25.13 28.99
C ILE A 376 -15.64 -23.88 28.13
N ASP A 377 -14.72 -23.88 27.15
CA ASP A 377 -14.21 -22.60 26.64
C ASP A 377 -13.96 -22.52 25.11
N GLN A 378 -14.66 -23.31 24.29
CA GLN A 378 -14.62 -23.14 22.83
C GLN A 378 -15.00 -21.69 22.39
N PRO A 379 -16.01 -21.03 22.99
CA PRO A 379 -16.30 -19.62 22.72
C PRO A 379 -15.16 -18.67 23.12
N PHE A 380 -14.39 -19.02 24.15
CA PHE A 380 -13.22 -18.23 24.56
C PHE A 380 -12.12 -18.32 23.49
N LEU A 381 -11.81 -19.52 23.00
CA LEU A 381 -10.81 -19.70 21.95
C LEU A 381 -11.23 -19.03 20.64
N GLU A 382 -12.49 -19.18 20.23
CA GLU A 382 -13.03 -18.51 19.04
C GLU A 382 -12.92 -16.99 19.14
N HIS A 383 -13.10 -16.43 20.33
CA HIS A 383 -12.99 -14.98 20.56
C HIS A 383 -11.52 -14.50 20.65
N TRP A 384 -10.67 -15.23 21.36
CA TRP A 384 -9.30 -14.80 21.67
C TRP A 384 -8.29 -15.14 20.59
N MET A 385 -8.42 -16.27 19.90
CA MET A 385 -7.39 -16.73 18.96
C MET A 385 -7.13 -15.72 17.83
N PRO A 386 -8.15 -15.12 17.17
CA PRO A 386 -7.89 -14.09 16.16
C PRO A 386 -7.14 -12.88 16.72
N LYS A 387 -7.47 -12.45 17.95
CA LYS A 387 -6.81 -11.35 18.65
C LYS A 387 -5.34 -11.69 18.93
N LEU A 388 -5.07 -12.88 19.43
CA LEU A 388 -3.73 -13.33 19.81
C LEU A 388 -2.83 -13.56 18.59
N ARG A 389 -3.37 -14.10 17.49
CA ARG A 389 -2.65 -14.21 16.22
C ARG A 389 -2.21 -12.84 15.68
N ARG A 390 -3.08 -11.83 15.76
CA ARG A 390 -2.71 -10.44 15.40
C ARG A 390 -1.58 -9.93 16.29
N LYS A 391 -1.70 -10.12 17.61
CA LYS A 391 -0.66 -9.72 18.57
C LYS A 391 0.68 -10.39 18.25
N VAL A 392 0.70 -11.72 18.07
CA VAL A 392 1.90 -12.48 17.67
C VAL A 392 2.45 -11.99 16.33
N TYR A 393 1.60 -11.70 15.34
CA TYR A 393 2.06 -11.20 14.05
C TYR A 393 2.88 -9.89 14.17
N PHE A 394 2.44 -8.97 15.04
CA PHE A 394 3.10 -7.67 15.23
C PHE A 394 4.25 -7.71 16.24
N GLU A 395 4.14 -8.51 17.31
CA GLU A 395 5.04 -8.42 18.48
C GLU A 395 6.07 -9.55 18.54
N LEU A 396 5.87 -10.67 17.84
CA LEU A 396 6.85 -11.76 17.88
C LEU A 396 8.10 -11.40 17.06
N GLU A 397 9.21 -11.25 17.77
CA GLU A 397 10.55 -11.12 17.21
C GLU A 397 11.20 -12.51 17.02
N GLY A 398 12.11 -12.66 16.05
CA GLY A 398 12.82 -13.93 15.81
C GLY A 398 12.13 -14.88 14.83
N GLN A 399 12.17 -14.54 13.53
CA GLN A 399 11.60 -15.36 12.44
C GLN A 399 12.21 -16.77 12.31
N ASN A 400 13.34 -17.05 13.00
CA ASN A 400 14.00 -18.34 12.98
C ASN A 400 13.14 -19.46 13.58
N TYR A 401 12.24 -19.13 14.51
CA TYR A 401 11.40 -20.11 15.19
C TYR A 401 10.01 -20.22 14.57
N LEU A 402 9.37 -19.08 14.27
CA LEU A 402 8.01 -19.03 13.76
C LEU A 402 7.87 -18.00 12.63
N ASN A 403 7.45 -18.48 11.46
CA ASN A 403 7.18 -17.61 10.33
C ASN A 403 5.78 -16.98 10.43
N THR A 404 5.71 -15.78 10.99
CA THR A 404 4.46 -15.01 11.14
C THR A 404 3.81 -14.62 9.81
N LEU A 405 4.54 -14.63 8.68
CA LEU A 405 3.95 -14.38 7.36
C LEU A 405 2.97 -15.48 6.93
N LYS A 406 3.04 -16.68 7.53
CA LYS A 406 2.08 -17.76 7.28
C LYS A 406 0.67 -17.48 7.83
N LEU A 407 0.51 -16.42 8.63
CA LEU A 407 -0.81 -15.90 9.00
C LEU A 407 -1.44 -15.01 7.91
N LEU A 408 -0.75 -14.73 6.80
CA LEU A 408 -1.28 -13.92 5.71
C LEU A 408 -1.84 -14.81 4.58
N PRO A 409 -2.72 -14.29 3.71
CA PRO A 409 -3.33 -15.07 2.61
C PRO A 409 -2.38 -15.59 1.52
N PHE A 410 -1.08 -15.31 1.64
CA PHE A 410 -0.08 -15.52 0.60
C PHE A 410 0.92 -16.59 1.04
N GLU A 411 0.99 -17.68 0.28
CA GLU A 411 1.87 -18.79 0.56
C GLU A 411 3.32 -18.47 0.17
N TYR A 412 3.49 -17.71 -0.93
CA TYR A 412 4.78 -17.38 -1.55
C TYR A 412 5.23 -15.93 -1.28
N LEU A 413 4.63 -15.23 -0.31
CA LEU A 413 4.98 -13.84 0.02
C LEU A 413 6.46 -13.67 0.37
N GLU A 414 7.01 -14.54 1.21
CA GLU A 414 8.42 -14.49 1.59
C GLU A 414 9.34 -14.64 0.37
N GLN A 415 8.97 -15.54 -0.55
CA GLN A 415 9.72 -15.72 -1.80
C GLN A 415 9.63 -14.47 -2.68
N TYR A 416 8.46 -13.83 -2.78
CA TYR A 416 8.27 -12.60 -3.54
C TYR A 416 9.12 -11.45 -2.99
N ILE A 417 9.09 -11.23 -1.67
CA ILE A 417 9.92 -10.22 -1.00
C ILE A 417 11.40 -10.50 -1.24
N GLY A 418 11.82 -11.76 -1.18
CA GLY A 418 13.21 -12.18 -1.42
C GLY A 418 13.71 -12.02 -2.87
N LEU A 419 12.86 -11.60 -3.82
CA LEU A 419 13.27 -11.30 -5.20
C LEU A 419 13.87 -9.90 -5.35
N PHE A 420 13.44 -8.95 -4.53
CA PHE A 420 13.91 -7.57 -4.65
C PHE A 420 15.40 -7.50 -4.32
N ASP A 421 16.16 -6.84 -5.19
CA ASP A 421 17.60 -6.65 -5.12
C ASP A 421 18.42 -7.97 -5.07
N ASN A 422 17.86 -9.05 -5.62
CA ASN A 422 18.48 -10.38 -5.64
C ASN A 422 18.38 -11.09 -7.01
N ASP A 423 19.34 -10.81 -7.89
CA ASP A 423 19.41 -11.38 -9.25
C ASP A 423 19.43 -12.91 -9.28
N SER A 424 20.03 -13.54 -8.27
CA SER A 424 20.07 -15.01 -8.16
C SER A 424 18.67 -15.57 -7.90
N ALA A 425 17.94 -14.98 -6.96
CA ALA A 425 16.55 -15.36 -6.68
C ALA A 425 15.64 -15.10 -7.89
N GLN A 426 15.79 -13.96 -8.54
CA GLN A 426 15.07 -13.61 -9.79
C GLN A 426 15.35 -14.64 -10.89
N SER A 427 16.61 -15.01 -11.13
CA SER A 427 16.93 -16.00 -12.14
C SER A 427 16.38 -17.39 -11.81
N ASN A 428 16.29 -17.73 -10.52
CA ASN A 428 15.76 -19.03 -10.08
C ASN A 428 14.24 -19.12 -10.25
N VAL A 429 13.52 -18.04 -9.98
CA VAL A 429 12.05 -18.03 -10.01
C VAL A 429 11.48 -18.00 -11.43
N ARG A 430 12.22 -17.49 -12.43
CA ARG A 430 11.80 -17.46 -13.85
C ARG A 430 11.24 -18.79 -14.33
N LYS A 431 11.90 -19.89 -13.99
CA LYS A 431 11.47 -21.25 -14.35
C LYS A 431 10.09 -21.56 -13.76
N ASP A 432 9.87 -21.22 -12.50
CA ASP A 432 8.60 -21.50 -11.83
C ASP A 432 7.47 -20.60 -12.35
N LEU A 433 7.76 -19.34 -12.70
CA LEU A 433 6.83 -18.46 -13.39
C LEU A 433 6.42 -19.00 -14.76
N VAL A 434 7.38 -19.47 -15.57
CA VAL A 434 7.11 -20.07 -16.89
C VAL A 434 6.29 -21.36 -16.76
N ASN A 435 6.60 -22.22 -15.77
CA ASN A 435 5.76 -23.38 -15.47
C ASN A 435 4.33 -22.97 -15.13
N GLY A 436 4.15 -21.91 -14.33
CA GLY A 436 2.85 -21.33 -14.01
C GLY A 436 2.11 -20.83 -15.26
N LEU A 437 2.80 -20.11 -16.15
CA LEU A 437 2.24 -19.58 -17.40
C LEU A 437 1.81 -20.69 -18.35
N ASN A 438 2.64 -21.72 -18.57
CA ASN A 438 2.29 -22.85 -19.42
C ASN A 438 1.02 -23.58 -18.92
N ARG A 439 0.84 -23.67 -17.60
CA ARG A 439 -0.37 -24.23 -16.98
C ARG A 439 -1.57 -23.29 -17.11
N ALA A 440 -1.36 -21.97 -16.92
CA ALA A 440 -2.40 -20.97 -17.08
C ALA A 440 -2.94 -20.92 -18.52
N PHE A 441 -2.05 -20.96 -19.51
CA PHE A 441 -2.38 -20.88 -20.93
C PHE A 441 -3.13 -22.11 -21.44
N SER A 442 -2.71 -23.31 -21.01
CA SER A 442 -3.35 -24.57 -21.38
C SER A 442 -4.57 -24.92 -20.53
N ARG A 443 -4.72 -24.32 -19.34
CA ARG A 443 -5.68 -24.73 -18.29
C ARG A 443 -5.58 -26.22 -17.95
N ARG A 444 -4.37 -26.77 -18.04
CA ARG A 444 -4.05 -28.18 -17.78
C ARG A 444 -2.80 -28.29 -16.94
N LEU A 445 -2.67 -29.41 -16.25
CA LEU A 445 -1.45 -29.75 -15.53
C LEU A 445 -0.41 -30.22 -16.55
N THR A 446 0.48 -29.32 -16.94
CA THR A 446 1.61 -29.61 -17.84
C THR A 446 2.82 -30.12 -17.06
N HIS A 447 3.67 -30.88 -17.76
CA HIS A 447 4.94 -31.35 -17.21
C HIS A 447 5.79 -30.19 -16.70
N LYS A 448 6.31 -30.31 -15.49
CA LYS A 448 7.11 -29.26 -14.85
C LYS A 448 8.57 -29.37 -15.28
N PHE A 449 9.16 -28.27 -15.75
CA PHE A 449 10.60 -28.23 -16.00
C PHE A 449 11.37 -28.37 -14.68
N LYS A 450 12.21 -29.40 -14.59
CA LYS A 450 13.06 -29.65 -13.40
C LYS A 450 14.35 -28.80 -13.45
N SER A 451 14.99 -28.71 -14.61
CA SER A 451 16.25 -27.97 -14.80
C SER A 451 16.03 -26.47 -14.91
N LYS A 452 16.91 -25.68 -14.29
CA LYS A 452 16.97 -24.22 -14.48
C LYS A 452 17.48 -23.84 -15.88
N GLY A 453 18.22 -24.73 -16.54
CA GLY A 453 18.91 -24.46 -17.80
C GLY A 453 18.09 -24.69 -19.07
N SER A 454 16.95 -25.38 -18.97
CA SER A 454 16.15 -25.79 -20.13
C SER A 454 14.67 -25.69 -19.79
N PHE A 455 14.08 -24.53 -20.07
CA PHE A 455 12.65 -24.29 -20.00
C PHE A 455 12.22 -23.38 -21.14
N TYR A 456 10.99 -23.57 -21.60
CA TYR A 456 10.39 -22.82 -22.69
C TYR A 456 9.02 -22.30 -22.28
N LEU A 457 8.72 -21.06 -22.65
CA LEU A 457 7.37 -20.53 -22.58
C LEU A 457 6.63 -20.97 -23.84
N LYS A 458 5.60 -21.79 -23.65
CA LYS A 458 4.79 -22.36 -24.73
C LYS A 458 3.45 -21.64 -24.76
N VAL A 459 3.22 -20.91 -25.84
CA VAL A 459 2.01 -20.11 -26.02
C VAL A 459 0.90 -21.01 -26.54
N SER A 460 0.16 -21.62 -25.62
CA SER A 460 -0.96 -22.51 -25.96
C SER A 460 -2.32 -21.90 -25.64
N ASN A 461 -3.38 -22.44 -26.22
CA ASN A 461 -4.75 -22.14 -25.81
C ASN A 461 -5.42 -23.35 -25.13
N GLU A 462 -6.71 -23.23 -24.84
CA GLU A 462 -7.52 -24.30 -24.24
C GLU A 462 -7.74 -25.50 -25.17
N THR A 463 -7.59 -25.32 -26.48
CA THR A 463 -7.62 -26.42 -27.45
C THR A 463 -6.28 -27.15 -27.52
N LEU A 464 -5.33 -26.81 -26.65
CA LEU A 464 -4.03 -27.47 -26.49
C LEU A 464 -3.08 -27.32 -27.68
N MET A 465 -3.42 -26.46 -28.65
CA MET A 465 -2.52 -26.10 -29.74
C MET A 465 -1.45 -25.13 -29.22
N ILE A 466 -0.20 -25.34 -29.63
CA ILE A 466 0.93 -24.48 -29.31
C ILE A 466 1.19 -23.59 -30.52
N TYR A 467 1.05 -22.27 -30.34
CA TYR A 467 1.21 -21.28 -31.41
C TYR A 467 2.63 -20.72 -31.51
N GLY A 468 3.43 -20.90 -30.45
CA GLY A 468 4.78 -20.37 -30.38
C GLY A 468 5.52 -20.86 -29.15
N SER A 469 6.85 -20.85 -29.23
CA SER A 469 7.76 -21.31 -28.19
C SER A 469 8.91 -20.33 -28.00
N PHE A 470 9.10 -19.85 -26.78
CA PHE A 470 10.18 -18.91 -26.43
C PHE A 470 11.18 -19.57 -25.48
N ASP A 471 12.45 -19.60 -25.87
CA ASP A 471 13.56 -20.08 -25.04
C ASP A 471 13.80 -19.17 -23.84
N ARG A 472 14.33 -19.73 -22.75
CA ARG A 472 14.80 -19.00 -21.56
C ARG A 472 15.58 -17.71 -21.86
N ARG A 473 16.42 -17.68 -22.89
CA ARG A 473 17.24 -16.51 -23.26
C ARG A 473 16.40 -15.32 -23.72
N LYS A 474 15.21 -15.58 -24.25
CA LYS A 474 14.24 -14.55 -24.65
C LYS A 474 13.34 -14.11 -23.50
N ILE A 475 13.52 -14.66 -22.29
CA ILE A 475 12.65 -14.42 -21.13
C ILE A 475 13.45 -13.76 -20.00
N GLU A 476 13.17 -12.48 -19.79
CA GLU A 476 13.81 -11.65 -18.78
C GLU A 476 12.81 -11.28 -17.69
N LEU A 477 13.28 -11.24 -16.44
CA LEU A 477 12.51 -10.73 -15.31
C LEU A 477 13.21 -9.45 -14.86
N LEU A 478 12.55 -8.31 -15.02
CA LEU A 478 13.08 -7.00 -14.68
C LEU A 478 12.38 -6.48 -13.43
N GLN A 479 13.15 -6.06 -12.43
CA GLN A 479 12.62 -5.35 -11.28
C GLN A 479 12.23 -3.92 -11.67
N GLU A 480 11.09 -3.45 -11.19
CA GLU A 480 10.75 -2.02 -11.26
C GLU A 480 11.87 -1.19 -10.62
N LYS A 481 12.28 -0.09 -11.25
CA LYS A 481 13.29 0.80 -10.67
C LYS A 481 12.64 1.74 -9.66
N GLY A 482 13.36 2.02 -8.57
CA GLY A 482 13.00 3.11 -7.67
C GLY A 482 13.02 4.46 -8.39
N ARG A 483 12.39 5.47 -7.78
CA ARG A 483 12.35 6.83 -8.33
C ARG A 483 13.08 7.83 -7.45
N ASP A 484 13.66 8.83 -8.10
CA ASP A 484 14.36 9.94 -7.44
C ASP A 484 13.46 11.17 -7.26
N ASP A 485 12.45 11.33 -8.13
CA ASP A 485 11.47 12.43 -8.08
C ASP A 485 10.35 12.20 -7.06
N LEU A 486 10.08 10.93 -6.71
CA LEU A 486 9.02 10.52 -5.79
C LEU A 486 9.52 9.55 -4.73
N ASP A 487 8.85 9.55 -3.57
CA ASP A 487 8.97 8.52 -2.54
C ASP A 487 8.35 7.20 -3.05
N HIS A 488 9.07 6.51 -3.93
CA HIS A 488 8.63 5.28 -4.60
C HIS A 488 9.65 4.16 -4.41
N LEU A 489 9.21 3.06 -3.81
CA LEU A 489 9.95 1.82 -3.65
C LEU A 489 9.41 0.75 -4.60
N SER A 490 10.29 0.10 -5.36
CA SER A 490 9.97 -0.97 -6.31
C SER A 490 9.01 -2.00 -5.73
N SER A 491 7.81 -2.16 -6.27
CA SER A 491 6.81 -3.09 -5.69
C SER A 491 6.41 -4.24 -6.60
N LYS A 492 6.94 -4.27 -7.82
CA LYS A 492 6.60 -5.24 -8.86
C LYS A 492 7.76 -5.56 -9.78
N PHE A 493 7.54 -6.57 -10.61
CA PHE A 493 8.44 -7.03 -11.64
C PHE A 493 7.75 -7.00 -13.01
N PHE A 494 8.54 -7.06 -14.07
CA PHE A 494 8.07 -7.19 -15.44
C PHE A 494 8.74 -8.42 -16.06
N LEU A 495 7.94 -9.39 -16.50
CA LEU A 495 8.42 -10.48 -17.33
C LEU A 495 8.38 -10.02 -18.78
N VAL A 496 9.55 -9.84 -19.38
CA VAL A 496 9.71 -9.39 -20.76
C VAL A 496 10.05 -10.59 -21.64
N VAL A 497 9.30 -10.76 -22.73
CA VAL A 497 9.49 -11.83 -23.70
C VAL A 497 9.87 -11.24 -25.05
N ASP A 498 10.98 -11.72 -25.59
CA ASP A 498 11.59 -11.28 -26.87
C ASP A 498 11.88 -9.78 -26.94
N GLY A 499 12.03 -9.11 -25.80
CA GLY A 499 12.26 -7.66 -25.69
C GLY A 499 11.02 -6.79 -25.98
N GLU A 500 9.91 -7.38 -26.44
CA GLU A 500 8.74 -6.65 -26.92
C GLU A 500 7.55 -6.74 -25.97
N VAL A 501 7.15 -7.96 -25.58
CA VAL A 501 5.91 -8.18 -24.83
C VAL A 501 6.20 -8.22 -23.33
N ARG A 502 5.46 -7.44 -22.54
CA ARG A 502 5.71 -7.27 -21.10
C ARG A 502 4.50 -7.71 -20.28
N LEU A 503 4.71 -8.64 -19.36
CA LEU A 503 3.74 -8.99 -18.33
C LEU A 503 4.14 -8.34 -17.00
N LYS A 504 3.25 -7.51 -16.46
CA LYS A 504 3.38 -6.96 -15.11
C LYS A 504 3.12 -8.07 -14.07
N ILE A 505 4.07 -8.27 -13.16
CA ILE A 505 4.02 -9.25 -12.07
C ILE A 505 4.04 -8.50 -10.74
N ASN A 506 2.85 -8.23 -10.21
CA ASN A 506 2.65 -7.84 -8.82
C ASN A 506 2.49 -9.09 -7.93
N LEU A 507 2.27 -8.92 -6.63
CA LEU A 507 2.13 -10.06 -5.71
C LEU A 507 0.97 -10.99 -6.06
N SER A 508 -0.17 -10.46 -6.48
CA SER A 508 -1.33 -11.26 -6.87
C SER A 508 -1.04 -12.18 -8.07
N VAL A 509 -0.40 -11.62 -9.11
CA VAL A 509 0.01 -12.39 -10.30
C VAL A 509 1.09 -13.41 -9.94
N PHE A 510 2.04 -13.01 -9.10
CA PHE A 510 3.10 -13.91 -8.65
C PHE A 510 2.54 -15.11 -7.87
N GLU A 511 1.71 -14.86 -6.85
CA GLU A 511 1.06 -15.88 -6.05
C GLU A 511 0.25 -16.85 -6.94
N TYR A 512 -0.50 -16.31 -7.91
CA TYR A 512 -1.26 -17.09 -8.88
C TYR A 512 -0.37 -18.06 -9.67
N LEU A 513 0.68 -17.54 -10.31
CA LEU A 513 1.58 -18.34 -11.13
C LEU A 513 2.35 -19.37 -10.30
N MET A 514 2.76 -19.02 -9.09
CA MET A 514 3.48 -19.93 -8.20
C MET A 514 2.59 -21.07 -7.70
N ARG A 515 1.34 -20.80 -7.32
CA ARG A 515 0.36 -21.85 -6.99
C ARG A 515 0.09 -22.78 -8.17
N LEU A 516 -0.08 -22.24 -9.38
CA LEU A 516 -0.23 -23.08 -10.57
C LEU A 516 1.02 -23.92 -10.82
N SER A 517 2.21 -23.36 -10.64
CA SER A 517 3.49 -24.06 -10.78
C SER A 517 3.70 -25.19 -9.75
N SER A 518 3.14 -25.07 -8.55
CA SER A 518 3.14 -26.13 -7.53
C SER A 518 2.01 -27.15 -7.70
N GLY A 519 1.04 -26.90 -8.59
CA GLY A 519 -0.06 -27.82 -8.91
C GLY A 519 -1.38 -27.49 -8.20
N GLY A 520 -1.50 -26.28 -7.66
CA GLY A 520 -2.75 -25.76 -7.12
C GLY A 520 -3.86 -25.64 -8.18
N THR A 521 -5.10 -25.55 -7.72
CA THR A 521 -6.28 -25.45 -8.58
C THR A 521 -6.52 -24.01 -9.05
N HIS A 522 -7.04 -23.85 -10.27
CA HIS A 522 -7.32 -22.54 -10.90
C HIS A 522 -8.38 -21.71 -10.14
N ASN A 523 -9.20 -22.34 -9.29
CA ASN A 523 -10.39 -21.74 -8.69
C ASN A 523 -10.11 -20.77 -7.51
N ILE A 524 -8.85 -20.58 -7.12
CA ILE A 524 -8.52 -19.95 -5.84
C ILE A 524 -8.26 -18.43 -5.97
N LEU A 525 -8.14 -17.85 -7.18
CA LEU A 525 -7.62 -16.48 -7.34
C LEU A 525 -8.24 -15.67 -8.52
N SER A 526 -8.03 -14.35 -8.51
CA SER A 526 -8.91 -13.33 -9.11
C SER A 526 -9.06 -13.36 -10.64
N GLN A 527 -10.30 -13.08 -11.11
CA GLN A 527 -10.65 -12.94 -12.54
C GLN A 527 -9.74 -11.93 -13.27
N GLU A 528 -9.28 -10.89 -12.57
CA GLU A 528 -8.39 -9.86 -13.11
C GLU A 528 -7.05 -10.44 -13.58
N VAL A 529 -6.46 -11.37 -12.82
CA VAL A 529 -5.21 -12.04 -13.20
C VAL A 529 -5.43 -12.86 -14.47
N GLU A 530 -6.55 -13.58 -14.60
CA GLU A 530 -6.84 -14.35 -15.81
C GLU A 530 -6.99 -13.46 -17.05
N ILE A 531 -7.65 -12.30 -16.92
CA ILE A 531 -7.78 -11.34 -18.03
C ILE A 531 -6.39 -10.85 -18.45
N LEU A 532 -5.54 -10.47 -17.49
CA LEU A 532 -4.17 -10.04 -17.76
C LEU A 532 -3.36 -11.12 -18.49
N LEU A 533 -3.40 -12.36 -18.00
CA LEU A 533 -2.67 -13.48 -18.62
C LEU A 533 -3.19 -13.82 -20.02
N ASN A 534 -4.50 -13.69 -20.25
CA ASN A 534 -5.09 -13.89 -21.57
C ASN A 534 -4.65 -12.79 -22.56
N THR A 535 -4.63 -11.53 -22.13
CA THR A 535 -4.11 -10.42 -22.95
C THR A 535 -2.64 -10.64 -23.30
N PHE A 536 -1.82 -10.98 -22.30
CA PHE A 536 -0.40 -11.30 -22.49
C PHE A 536 -0.21 -12.47 -23.46
N ARG A 537 -0.98 -13.56 -23.31
CA ARG A 537 -0.96 -14.69 -24.26
C ARG A 537 -1.27 -14.22 -25.68
N ASN A 538 -2.31 -13.42 -25.88
CA ASN A 538 -2.73 -12.96 -27.20
C ASN A 538 -1.66 -12.06 -27.86
N GLU A 539 -0.96 -11.24 -27.07
CA GLU A 539 0.19 -10.46 -27.56
C GLU A 539 1.35 -11.37 -27.97
N LEU A 540 1.65 -12.41 -27.19
CA LEU A 540 2.66 -13.40 -27.57
C LEU A 540 2.30 -14.16 -28.85
N ILE A 541 1.02 -14.50 -29.08
CA ILE A 541 0.58 -15.15 -30.32
C ILE A 541 0.89 -14.26 -31.54
N ARG A 542 0.77 -12.93 -31.42
CA ARG A 542 1.02 -12.00 -32.53
C ARG A 542 2.48 -11.94 -32.95
N ILE A 543 3.40 -12.13 -32.01
CA ILE A 543 4.85 -12.14 -32.25
C ILE A 543 5.41 -13.56 -32.43
N SER A 544 4.55 -14.58 -32.33
CA SER A 544 4.95 -15.96 -32.59
C SER A 544 4.98 -16.19 -34.10
N GLU A 545 6.06 -16.81 -34.58
CA GLU A 545 6.16 -17.31 -35.96
C GLU A 545 5.80 -18.80 -35.94
N PRO A 546 4.54 -19.18 -36.24
CA PRO A 546 4.17 -20.59 -36.30
C PRO A 546 4.82 -21.23 -37.52
N ASP A 547 5.43 -22.40 -37.33
CA ASP A 547 5.86 -23.24 -38.43
C ASP A 547 4.60 -23.80 -39.11
N MET A 548 4.40 -23.47 -40.39
CA MET A 548 3.17 -23.83 -41.13
C MET A 548 3.10 -25.33 -41.44
N ASP A 549 4.23 -26.03 -41.35
CA ASP A 549 4.36 -27.45 -41.71
C ASP A 549 4.33 -28.38 -40.48
N VAL A 550 4.28 -27.83 -39.27
CA VAL A 550 4.40 -28.59 -38.01
C VAL A 550 3.31 -28.20 -37.02
N LEU A 551 2.45 -29.14 -36.64
CA LEU A 551 1.44 -28.92 -35.61
C LEU A 551 1.94 -29.40 -34.24
N GLU A 552 2.33 -28.44 -33.39
CA GLU A 552 2.65 -28.70 -31.98
C GLU A 552 1.38 -28.68 -31.10
N ILE A 553 1.17 -29.75 -30.33
CA ILE A 553 0.04 -29.85 -29.37
C ILE A 553 0.49 -30.38 -28.01
N TYR A 554 -0.30 -30.09 -26.98
CA TYR A 554 -0.25 -30.81 -25.71
C TYR A 554 -1.11 -32.07 -25.76
N ARG A 555 -0.51 -33.22 -25.45
CA ARG A 555 -1.17 -34.53 -25.33
C ARG A 555 -1.09 -35.04 -23.89
N LEU A 556 -2.17 -35.64 -23.39
CA LEU A 556 -2.15 -36.30 -22.09
C LEU A 556 -1.24 -37.54 -22.14
N ASP A 557 -0.19 -37.55 -21.31
CA ASP A 557 0.58 -38.73 -21.02
C ASP A 557 -0.13 -39.56 -19.95
N LYS A 558 -0.48 -40.80 -20.28
CA LYS A 558 -1.29 -41.67 -19.42
C LYS A 558 -0.50 -42.19 -18.22
N ASP A 559 0.82 -42.29 -18.33
CA ASP A 559 1.66 -42.84 -17.29
C ASP A 559 1.93 -41.81 -16.18
N SER A 560 2.22 -40.56 -16.57
CA SER A 560 2.46 -39.47 -15.63
C SER A 560 1.21 -38.68 -15.24
N GLY A 561 0.11 -38.81 -15.99
CA GLY A 561 -1.14 -38.08 -15.74
C GLY A 561 -1.05 -36.57 -16.06
N VAL A 562 0.02 -36.13 -16.74
CA VAL A 562 0.23 -34.72 -17.12
C VAL A 562 0.23 -34.55 -18.63
N TYR A 563 0.01 -33.31 -19.09
CA TYR A 563 0.09 -32.97 -20.50
C TYR A 563 1.55 -32.71 -20.91
N VAL A 564 1.97 -33.36 -21.99
CA VAL A 564 3.32 -33.29 -22.57
C VAL A 564 3.23 -32.85 -24.03
N GLU A 565 4.33 -32.28 -24.54
CA GLU A 565 4.43 -31.84 -25.93
C GLU A 565 4.39 -33.04 -26.88
N HIS A 566 3.66 -32.89 -27.98
CA HIS A 566 3.60 -33.85 -29.07
C HIS A 566 3.57 -33.09 -30.39
N VAL A 567 4.45 -33.50 -31.31
CA VAL A 567 4.52 -32.96 -32.65
C VAL A 567 3.80 -33.93 -33.58
N LEU A 568 2.89 -33.39 -34.38
CA LEU A 568 2.28 -34.12 -35.50
C LEU A 568 2.94 -33.61 -36.77
N ASP A 569 3.79 -34.46 -37.37
CA ASP A 569 4.31 -34.25 -38.72
C ASP A 569 3.25 -34.74 -39.72
N GLU A 570 3.06 -34.01 -40.84
CA GLU A 570 2.15 -34.43 -41.93
C GLU A 570 2.54 -35.77 -42.57
#